data_AF-A0A432RXH6-F1
#
_entry.id   AF-A0A432RXH6-F1
#
_cell.length_a   1.000
_cell.length_b   1.000
_cell.length_c   1.000
_cell.angle_alpha   90.00
_cell.angle_beta   90.00
_cell.angle_gamma   90.00
#
_symmetry.space_group_name_H-M   'P 1'
#
loop_
_entity.id
_entity.type
_entity.pdbx_description
1 polymer ?
#
loop_
_entity_poly.entity_id
_entity_poly.type
_entity_poly.pdbx_seq_one_letter_code
_entity_poly.pdbx_strand_id
1 'polypeptide(L)'
;MAEKDKPQKIIYQSWIYYWVYIFLLILIPFTSINVIIFATAVYHLSFEISLLIFIVSIIFSIIIYVYMWINRSSHKIYIYGEKIVYEIGFLNKKYKEIKKKDIRAVEVDQPLIHRILNIGTLKFATAGTTGYEIIFEGVKSPHKVKKDIEKSAKELKKLEEKKKKEKEKKKLEVEKVRKRKLKKTLRFVKKVNKKPKEEDDEEKTQVKIFLKVYK
;
A
#
# COMPACT_ATOMS: atom_id res chain seq x y z
N MET A 1 11.26 16.89 -0.83
CA MET A 1 10.47 15.63 -0.81
C MET A 1 9.44 15.77 0.31
N ALA A 2 8.30 16.40 0.09
CA ALA A 2 7.08 15.90 -0.56
C ALA A 2 5.96 15.76 0.49
N GLU A 3 5.34 16.89 0.80
CA GLU A 3 4.14 17.08 1.65
C GLU A 3 2.87 16.36 1.13
N LYS A 4 3.00 15.53 0.08
CA LYS A 4 1.91 14.81 -0.59
C LYS A 4 1.66 13.38 -0.10
N ASP A 5 2.47 12.87 0.83
CA ASP A 5 2.44 11.44 1.20
C ASP A 5 1.91 11.22 2.63
N LYS A 6 0.78 11.86 2.98
CA LYS A 6 0.05 11.48 4.21
C LYS A 6 -0.74 10.19 3.93
N PRO A 7 -0.62 9.15 4.77
CA PRO A 7 -1.40 7.93 4.59
C PRO A 7 -2.89 8.25 4.78
N GLN A 8 -3.73 7.78 3.87
CA GLN A 8 -5.19 7.95 3.96
C GLN A 8 -5.76 7.13 5.13
N LYS A 9 -5.15 5.98 5.40
CA LYS A 9 -5.55 5.09 6.48
C LYS A 9 -4.35 4.31 6.98
N ILE A 10 -4.20 4.26 8.30
CA ILE A 10 -3.22 3.41 8.98
C ILE A 10 -4.00 2.29 9.64
N ILE A 11 -3.59 1.05 9.39
CA ILE A 11 -4.20 -0.14 9.98
C ILE A 11 -3.17 -0.82 10.85
N TYR A 12 -3.51 -0.97 12.13
CA TYR A 12 -2.75 -1.71 13.13
C TYR A 12 -3.32 -3.11 13.28
N GLN A 13 -2.50 -4.04 13.75
CA GLN A 13 -3.00 -5.33 14.22
C GLN A 13 -3.94 -5.14 15.42
N SER A 14 -5.04 -5.87 15.44
CA SER A 14 -6.06 -5.78 16.49
C SER A 14 -5.57 -6.41 17.78
N TRP A 15 -5.96 -5.86 18.94
CA TRP A 15 -5.61 -6.44 20.25
C TRP A 15 -6.14 -7.86 20.41
N ILE A 16 -7.31 -8.12 19.85
CA ILE A 16 -7.99 -9.42 19.88
C ILE A 16 -7.17 -10.50 19.15
N TYR A 17 -6.26 -10.15 18.24
CA TYR A 17 -5.33 -11.15 17.67
C TYR A 17 -4.45 -11.76 18.76
N TYR A 18 -4.14 -11.00 19.82
CA TYR A 18 -3.33 -11.43 20.95
C TYR A 18 -4.16 -12.00 22.12
N TRP A 19 -5.39 -12.45 21.88
CA TRP A 19 -6.28 -12.95 22.93
C TRP A 19 -5.66 -14.09 23.75
N VAL A 20 -4.88 -14.97 23.13
CA VAL A 20 -4.15 -16.04 23.84
C VAL A 20 -3.12 -15.46 24.81
N TYR A 21 -2.38 -14.42 24.42
CA TYR A 21 -1.42 -13.76 25.30
C TYR A 21 -2.11 -13.03 26.46
N ILE A 22 -3.25 -12.37 26.18
CA ILE A 22 -4.08 -11.74 27.21
C ILE A 22 -4.61 -12.79 28.19
N PHE A 23 -5.05 -13.94 27.68
CA PHE A 23 -5.50 -15.06 28.49
C PHE A 23 -4.37 -15.60 29.37
N LEU A 24 -3.17 -15.83 28.81
CA LEU A 24 -2.00 -16.27 29.56
C LEU A 24 -1.58 -15.28 30.64
N LEU A 25 -1.63 -13.97 30.36
CA LEU A 25 -1.29 -12.91 31.30
C LEU A 25 -2.16 -12.97 32.56
N ILE A 26 -3.43 -13.36 32.44
CA ILE A 26 -4.36 -13.52 33.56
C ILE A 26 -4.21 -14.92 34.19
N LEU A 27 -4.01 -15.96 33.38
CA LEU A 27 -3.95 -17.35 33.83
C LEU A 27 -2.72 -17.63 34.71
N ILE A 28 -1.56 -17.07 34.37
CA ILE A 28 -0.31 -17.29 35.09
C ILE A 28 -0.38 -16.83 36.56
N PRO A 29 -0.76 -15.58 36.89
CA PRO A 29 -0.91 -15.16 38.27
C PRO A 29 -2.07 -15.87 38.97
N PHE A 30 -3.15 -16.16 38.24
CA PHE A 30 -4.28 -16.91 38.81
C PHE A 30 -3.86 -18.32 39.25
N THR A 31 -3.14 -19.06 38.40
CA THR A 31 -2.65 -20.40 38.72
C THR A 31 -1.57 -20.38 39.80
N SER A 32 -0.68 -19.39 39.82
CA SER A 32 0.33 -19.28 40.88
C SER A 32 -0.29 -19.05 42.26
N ILE A 33 -1.35 -18.23 42.35
CA ILE A 33 -2.11 -18.04 43.60
C ILE A 33 -2.70 -19.37 44.09
N ASN A 34 -3.34 -20.14 43.20
CA ASN A 34 -3.93 -21.43 43.57
C ASN A 34 -2.86 -22.43 44.05
N VAL A 35 -1.69 -22.47 43.39
CA VAL A 35 -0.57 -23.32 43.79
C VAL A 35 -0.03 -22.89 45.16
N ILE A 36 0.11 -21.60 45.41
CA ILE A 36 0.57 -21.07 46.71
C ILE A 36 -0.40 -21.47 47.82
N ILE A 37 -1.71 -21.27 47.64
CA ILE A 37 -2.73 -21.63 48.63
C ILE A 37 -2.66 -23.13 48.96
N PHE A 38 -2.58 -23.97 47.92
CA PHE A 38 -2.48 -25.42 48.08
C PHE A 38 -1.20 -25.82 48.81
N ALA A 39 -0.05 -25.26 48.40
CA ALA A 39 1.24 -25.60 48.98
C ALA A 39 1.35 -25.17 50.45
N THR A 40 0.81 -24.01 50.81
CA THR A 40 0.75 -23.55 52.20
C THR A 40 -0.14 -24.44 53.05
N ALA A 41 -1.27 -24.93 52.51
CA ALA A 41 -2.18 -25.80 53.24
C ALA A 41 -1.62 -27.22 53.48
N VAL A 42 -0.90 -27.79 52.51
CA VAL A 42 -0.41 -29.18 52.56
C VAL A 42 0.99 -29.28 53.17
N TYR A 43 1.88 -28.34 52.83
CA TYR A 43 3.30 -28.42 53.15
C TYR A 43 3.77 -27.34 54.14
N HIS A 44 2.85 -26.49 54.64
CA HIS A 44 3.19 -25.35 55.51
C HIS A 44 4.30 -24.46 54.92
N LEU A 45 4.19 -24.17 53.62
CA LEU A 45 5.15 -23.34 52.89
C LEU A 45 5.32 -21.97 53.58
N SER A 46 6.58 -21.53 53.74
CA SER A 46 6.86 -20.24 54.36
C SER A 46 6.34 -19.06 53.51
N PHE A 47 6.05 -17.96 54.18
CA PHE A 47 5.55 -16.73 53.54
C PHE A 47 6.56 -16.18 52.52
N GLU A 48 7.85 -16.22 52.84
CA GLU A 48 8.93 -15.71 52.00
C GLU A 48 9.00 -16.43 50.64
N ILE A 49 8.88 -17.77 50.65
CA ILE A 49 8.90 -18.57 49.42
C ILE A 49 7.62 -18.35 48.61
N SER A 50 6.47 -18.25 49.27
CA SER A 50 5.19 -17.94 48.62
C SER A 50 5.23 -16.60 47.89
N LEU A 51 5.79 -15.57 48.54
CA LEU A 51 5.96 -14.24 47.97
C LEU A 51 6.92 -14.27 46.78
N LEU A 52 8.03 -15.02 46.86
CA LEU A 52 8.97 -15.17 45.75
C LEU A 52 8.30 -15.79 44.52
N ILE A 53 7.52 -16.87 44.68
CA ILE A 53 6.79 -17.54 43.58
C ILE A 53 5.82 -16.56 42.92
N PHE A 54 5.09 -15.78 43.73
CA PHE A 54 4.15 -14.79 43.21
C PHE A 54 4.86 -13.69 42.42
N ILE A 55 5.97 -13.13 42.95
CA ILE A 55 6.77 -12.13 42.25
C ILE A 55 7.28 -12.66 40.91
N VAL A 56 7.82 -13.89 40.88
CA VAL A 56 8.30 -14.52 39.65
C VAL A 56 7.18 -14.67 38.62
N SER A 57 5.98 -15.09 39.06
CA SER A 57 4.78 -15.19 38.23
C SER A 57 4.38 -13.83 37.62
N ILE A 58 4.46 -12.75 38.40
CA ILE A 58 4.19 -11.39 37.92
C ILE A 58 5.26 -10.93 36.93
N ILE A 59 6.54 -11.15 37.19
CA ILE A 59 7.63 -10.81 36.27
C ILE A 59 7.43 -11.50 34.92
N PHE A 60 7.06 -12.79 34.94
CA PHE A 60 6.79 -13.54 33.71
C PHE A 60 5.59 -12.95 32.94
N SER A 61 4.54 -12.54 33.64
CA SER A 61 3.37 -11.87 33.04
C SER A 61 3.74 -10.53 32.39
N ILE A 62 4.63 -9.76 33.03
CA ILE A 62 5.16 -8.50 32.47
C ILE A 62 5.98 -8.78 31.19
N ILE A 63 6.83 -9.81 31.18
CA ILE A 63 7.61 -10.19 29.99
C ILE A 63 6.69 -10.50 28.81
N ILE A 64 5.63 -11.28 29.05
CA ILE A 64 4.62 -11.60 28.02
C ILE A 64 3.93 -10.32 27.51
N TYR A 65 3.56 -9.43 28.42
CA TYR A 65 2.94 -8.15 28.05
C TYR A 65 3.86 -7.30 27.16
N VAL A 66 5.13 -7.16 27.54
CA VAL A 66 6.13 -6.40 26.77
C VAL A 66 6.35 -7.03 25.39
N TYR A 67 6.47 -8.36 25.33
CA TYR A 67 6.60 -9.09 24.06
C TYR A 67 5.39 -8.83 23.14
N MET A 68 4.17 -8.95 23.67
CA MET A 68 2.93 -8.67 22.95
C MET A 68 2.88 -7.23 22.44
N TRP A 69 3.24 -6.26 23.28
CA TRP A 69 3.29 -4.85 22.93
C TRP A 69 4.26 -4.55 21.79
N ILE A 70 5.45 -5.13 21.85
CA ILE A 70 6.49 -4.99 20.83
C ILE A 70 6.02 -5.59 19.51
N ASN A 71 5.47 -6.81 19.54
CA ASN A 71 5.01 -7.49 18.32
C ASN A 71 3.90 -6.70 17.61
N ARG A 72 2.94 -6.18 18.38
CA ARG A 72 1.87 -5.31 17.87
C ARG A 72 2.42 -4.04 17.24
N SER A 73 3.40 -3.41 17.89
CA SER A 73 3.99 -2.16 17.42
C SER A 73 4.85 -2.32 16.16
N SER A 74 5.27 -3.57 15.89
CA SER A 74 6.14 -3.92 14.76
C SER A 74 5.40 -4.07 13.44
N HIS A 75 4.08 -4.21 13.43
CA HIS A 75 3.31 -4.54 12.23
C HIS A 75 2.28 -3.46 11.91
N LYS A 76 2.50 -2.73 10.82
CA LYS A 76 1.63 -1.62 10.39
C LYS A 76 1.44 -1.61 8.89
N ILE A 77 0.19 -1.43 8.45
CA ILE A 77 -0.13 -1.14 7.05
C ILE A 77 -0.51 0.32 6.91
N TYR A 78 0.11 0.98 5.93
CA TYR A 78 -0.20 2.32 5.47
C TYR A 78 -0.85 2.24 4.10
N ILE A 79 -2.08 2.73 4.00
CA ILE A 79 -2.82 2.81 2.74
C ILE A 79 -2.71 4.24 2.23
N TYR A 80 -2.03 4.41 1.10
CA TYR A 80 -1.96 5.67 0.37
C TYR A 80 -2.96 5.68 -0.78
N GLY A 81 -3.05 6.79 -1.50
CA GLY A 81 -3.88 6.89 -2.71
C GLY A 81 -3.50 5.84 -3.75
N GLU A 82 -2.22 5.79 -4.13
CA GLU A 82 -1.70 4.98 -5.26
C GLU A 82 -0.92 3.72 -4.85
N LYS A 83 -0.53 3.62 -3.57
CA LYS A 83 0.33 2.56 -3.03
C LYS A 83 -0.15 2.05 -1.67
N ILE A 84 0.36 0.89 -1.28
CA ILE A 84 0.21 0.29 0.04
C ILE A 84 1.62 0.01 0.54
N VAL A 85 1.92 0.45 1.76
CA VAL A 85 3.21 0.20 2.42
C VAL A 85 2.97 -0.65 3.65
N TYR A 86 3.74 -1.73 3.78
CA TYR A 86 3.74 -2.60 4.94
C TYR A 86 5.06 -2.47 5.68
N GLU A 87 4.99 -2.03 6.93
CA GLU A 87 6.11 -1.92 7.86
C GLU A 87 6.10 -3.14 8.79
N ILE A 88 7.25 -3.82 8.86
CA ILE A 88 7.49 -4.98 9.72
C ILE A 88 8.77 -4.78 10.53
N GLY A 89 8.70 -5.01 11.82
CA GLY A 89 9.85 -5.17 12.71
C GLY A 89 9.97 -4.09 13.79
N PHE A 90 10.64 -4.45 14.88
CA PHE A 90 10.89 -3.57 16.03
C PHE A 90 12.28 -2.93 15.97
N LEU A 91 13.33 -3.76 16.02
CA LEU A 91 14.74 -3.33 16.00
C LEU A 91 15.21 -3.07 14.57
N ASN A 92 14.91 -3.99 13.66
CA ASN A 92 15.20 -3.85 12.24
C ASN A 92 13.89 -3.65 11.48
N LYS A 93 13.68 -2.44 10.98
CA LYS A 93 12.46 -2.08 10.26
C LYS A 93 12.60 -2.42 8.78
N LYS A 94 11.71 -3.28 8.29
CA LYS A 94 11.55 -3.62 6.89
C LYS A 94 10.31 -2.93 6.34
N TYR A 95 10.44 -2.29 5.19
CA TYR A 95 9.33 -1.67 4.47
C TYR A 95 9.13 -2.39 3.15
N LYS A 96 7.90 -2.83 2.89
CA LYS A 96 7.48 -3.38 1.60
C LYS A 96 6.45 -2.44 0.98
N GLU A 97 6.75 -1.91 -0.20
CA GLU A 97 5.85 -1.03 -0.95
C GLU A 97 5.28 -1.77 -2.15
N ILE A 98 3.95 -1.75 -2.29
CA ILE A 98 3.23 -2.30 -3.44
C ILE A 98 2.34 -1.20 -4.03
N LYS A 99 2.47 -0.95 -5.33
CA LYS A 99 1.57 -0.03 -6.03
C LYS A 99 0.22 -0.71 -6.25
N LYS A 100 -0.88 0.02 -6.03
CA LYS A 100 -2.24 -0.54 -6.16
C LYS A 100 -2.55 -1.09 -7.57
N LYS A 101 -1.86 -0.57 -8.59
CA LYS A 101 -1.98 -1.05 -9.97
C LYS A 101 -1.37 -2.45 -10.20
N ASP A 102 -0.38 -2.82 -9.40
CA ASP A 102 0.39 -4.07 -9.53
C ASP A 102 -0.21 -5.18 -8.65
N ILE A 103 -1.20 -4.84 -7.81
CA ILE A 103 -1.99 -5.80 -7.03
C ILE A 103 -2.85 -6.62 -7.99
N ARG A 104 -2.62 -7.93 -7.98
CA ARG A 104 -3.36 -8.90 -8.79
C ARG A 104 -4.60 -9.40 -8.05
N ALA A 105 -4.43 -9.74 -6.77
CA ALA A 105 -5.50 -10.25 -5.92
C ALA A 105 -5.29 -9.83 -4.47
N VAL A 106 -6.42 -9.61 -3.78
CA VAL A 106 -6.45 -9.42 -2.33
C VAL A 106 -7.33 -10.53 -1.75
N GLU A 107 -6.73 -11.38 -0.94
CA GLU A 107 -7.41 -12.51 -0.32
C GLU A 107 -7.61 -12.24 1.16
N VAL A 108 -8.74 -12.73 1.67
CA VAL A 108 -9.13 -12.62 3.07
C VAL A 108 -9.20 -14.04 3.61
N ASP A 109 -8.37 -14.31 4.61
CA ASP A 109 -8.39 -15.56 5.34
C ASP A 109 -9.03 -15.30 6.71
N GLN A 110 -10.18 -15.93 6.96
CA GLN A 110 -10.99 -15.69 8.15
C GLN A 110 -11.61 -17.01 8.65
N PRO A 111 -10.93 -17.74 9.54
CA PRO A 111 -11.48 -18.94 10.18
C PRO A 111 -12.69 -18.60 11.06
N LEU A 112 -13.45 -19.62 11.50
CA LEU A 112 -14.72 -19.45 12.21
C LEU A 112 -14.62 -18.52 13.42
N ILE A 113 -13.62 -18.71 14.28
CA ILE A 113 -13.42 -17.89 15.50
C ILE A 113 -13.11 -16.42 15.14
N HIS A 114 -12.32 -16.21 14.09
CA HIS A 114 -12.00 -14.89 13.55
C HIS A 114 -13.22 -14.21 12.91
N ARG A 115 -14.19 -14.98 12.40
CA ARG A 115 -15.47 -14.45 11.90
C ARG A 115 -16.33 -13.87 13.00
N ILE A 116 -16.43 -14.57 14.13
CA ILE A 116 -17.17 -14.11 15.33
C ILE A 116 -16.52 -12.82 15.87
N LEU A 117 -15.19 -12.80 15.95
CA LEU A 117 -14.43 -11.64 16.43
C LEU A 117 -14.26 -10.54 15.38
N ASN A 118 -14.79 -10.74 14.17
CA ASN A 118 -14.69 -9.86 13.00
C ASN A 118 -13.25 -9.38 12.70
N ILE A 119 -12.32 -10.32 12.77
CA ILE A 119 -10.90 -10.13 12.46
C ILE A 119 -10.50 -11.11 11.36
N GLY A 120 -9.45 -10.83 10.62
CA GLY A 120 -8.88 -11.81 9.70
C GLY A 120 -7.52 -11.38 9.18
N THR A 121 -7.02 -12.18 8.25
CA THR A 121 -5.72 -11.97 7.62
C THR A 121 -5.93 -11.50 6.19
N LEU A 122 -5.24 -10.42 5.82
CA LEU A 122 -5.18 -9.92 4.44
C LEU A 122 -3.91 -10.42 3.78
N LYS A 123 -4.06 -11.05 2.61
CA LYS A 123 -2.96 -11.54 1.79
C LYS A 123 -2.98 -10.80 0.45
N PHE A 124 -1.87 -10.18 0.08
CA PHE A 124 -1.74 -9.43 -1.17
C PHE A 124 -0.83 -10.19 -2.14
N ALA A 125 -1.36 -10.50 -3.32
CA ALA A 125 -0.60 -11.08 -4.42
C ALA A 125 -0.33 -10.01 -5.50
N THR A 126 0.90 -9.94 -5.99
CA THR A 126 1.31 -9.00 -7.05
C THR A 126 1.62 -9.73 -8.34
N ALA A 127 1.66 -8.98 -9.44
CA ALA A 127 1.99 -9.53 -10.75
C ALA A 127 3.43 -10.08 -10.86
N GLY A 128 4.34 -9.66 -9.97
CA GLY A 128 5.77 -9.95 -10.05
C GLY A 128 6.27 -11.12 -9.20
N THR A 129 5.42 -11.73 -8.37
CA THR A 129 5.83 -12.79 -7.44
C THR A 129 4.90 -14.00 -7.50
N THR A 130 5.48 -15.19 -7.39
CA THR A 130 4.74 -16.44 -7.26
C THR A 130 4.35 -16.62 -5.79
N GLY A 131 3.21 -16.07 -5.39
CA GLY A 131 2.68 -16.17 -4.02
C GLY A 131 2.16 -14.84 -3.47
N TYR A 132 2.05 -14.76 -2.14
CA TYR A 132 1.66 -13.53 -1.44
C TYR A 132 2.89 -12.74 -1.01
N GLU A 133 2.96 -11.48 -1.44
CA GLU A 133 4.09 -10.60 -1.14
C GLU A 133 3.97 -9.95 0.25
N ILE A 134 2.73 -9.69 0.66
CA ILE A 134 2.36 -9.17 1.98
C ILE A 134 1.29 -10.05 2.59
N ILE A 135 1.54 -10.51 3.82
CA ILE A 135 0.59 -11.20 4.68
C ILE A 135 0.46 -10.34 5.94
N PHE A 136 -0.75 -9.85 6.20
CA PHE A 136 -1.03 -8.98 7.33
C PHE A 136 -2.19 -9.51 8.16
N GLU A 137 -1.84 -9.95 9.36
CA GLU A 137 -2.74 -10.64 10.27
C GLU A 137 -3.39 -9.68 11.27
N GLY A 138 -4.54 -10.07 11.83
CA GLY A 138 -5.18 -9.29 12.89
C GLY A 138 -5.94 -8.06 12.39
N VAL A 139 -6.40 -8.04 11.15
CA VAL A 139 -7.15 -6.92 10.56
C VAL A 139 -8.58 -6.92 11.03
N LYS A 140 -9.05 -5.83 11.65
CA LYS A 140 -10.47 -5.64 12.00
C LYS A 140 -11.30 -5.39 10.75
N SER A 141 -12.42 -6.09 10.60
CA SER A 141 -13.31 -6.01 9.42
C SER A 141 -12.57 -6.20 8.09
N PRO A 142 -11.88 -7.35 7.87
CA PRO A 142 -10.98 -7.53 6.72
C PRO A 142 -11.70 -7.38 5.37
N HIS A 143 -12.96 -7.82 5.28
CA HIS A 143 -13.80 -7.66 4.08
C HIS A 143 -14.05 -6.20 3.69
N LYS A 144 -14.24 -5.32 4.69
CA LYS A 144 -14.42 -3.88 4.45
C LYS A 144 -13.13 -3.28 3.90
N VAL A 145 -12.00 -3.62 4.50
CA VAL A 145 -10.67 -3.15 4.05
C VAL A 145 -10.36 -3.62 2.63
N LYS A 146 -10.62 -4.89 2.32
CA LYS A 146 -10.49 -5.42 0.95
C LYS A 146 -11.34 -4.62 -0.04
N LYS A 147 -12.61 -4.40 0.26
CA LYS A 147 -13.54 -3.63 -0.61
C LYS A 147 -13.06 -2.20 -0.83
N ASP A 148 -12.57 -1.53 0.21
CA ASP A 148 -12.01 -0.18 0.13
C ASP A 148 -10.80 -0.14 -0.82
N ILE A 149 -9.88 -1.11 -0.67
CA ILE A 149 -8.66 -1.21 -1.51
C ILE A 149 -9.01 -1.48 -2.97
N GLU A 150 -9.91 -2.43 -3.24
CA GLU A 150 -10.34 -2.76 -4.60
C GLU A 150 -11.04 -1.58 -5.29
N LYS A 151 -11.87 -0.84 -4.54
CA LYS A 151 -12.53 0.36 -5.05
C LYS A 151 -11.50 1.42 -5.45
N SER A 152 -10.55 1.72 -4.57
CA SER A 152 -9.47 2.66 -4.88
C SER A 152 -8.63 2.21 -6.08
N ALA A 153 -8.29 0.93 -6.19
CA ALA A 153 -7.52 0.41 -7.32
C ALA A 153 -8.27 0.55 -8.66
N LYS A 154 -9.59 0.30 -8.66
CA LYS A 154 -10.45 0.48 -9.85
C LYS A 154 -10.56 1.96 -10.26
N GLU A 155 -10.68 2.87 -9.31
CA GLU A 155 -10.75 4.31 -9.57
C GLU A 155 -9.44 4.83 -10.20
N LEU A 156 -8.29 4.36 -9.73
CA LEU A 156 -6.99 4.70 -10.31
C LEU A 156 -6.87 4.23 -11.76
N LYS A 157 -7.24 2.97 -12.06
CA LYS A 157 -7.24 2.44 -13.43
C LYS A 157 -8.10 3.29 -14.37
N LYS A 158 -9.31 3.66 -13.93
CA LYS A 158 -10.21 4.54 -14.71
C LYS A 158 -9.59 5.93 -14.95
N LEU A 159 -8.90 6.48 -13.95
CA LEU A 159 -8.26 7.80 -14.07
C LEU A 159 -7.07 7.75 -15.03
N GLU A 160 -6.27 6.69 -15.00
CA GLU A 160 -5.16 6.46 -15.92
C GLU A 160 -5.65 6.27 -17.37
N GLU A 161 -6.72 5.50 -17.58
CA GLU A 161 -7.35 5.34 -18.89
C GLU A 161 -7.87 6.66 -19.46
N LYS A 162 -8.54 7.48 -18.63
CA LYS A 162 -8.98 8.82 -19.03
C LYS A 162 -7.80 9.71 -19.43
N LYS A 163 -6.74 9.73 -18.63
CA LYS A 163 -5.50 10.48 -18.93
C LYS A 163 -4.84 10.00 -20.23
N LYS A 164 -4.84 8.69 -20.49
CA LYS A 164 -4.29 8.10 -21.73
C LYS A 164 -5.10 8.55 -22.95
N LYS A 165 -6.43 8.44 -22.88
CA LYS A 165 -7.35 8.91 -23.94
C LYS A 165 -7.21 10.42 -24.19
N GLU A 166 -7.05 11.23 -23.14
CA GLU A 166 -6.85 12.67 -23.27
C GLU A 166 -5.50 12.99 -23.95
N LYS A 167 -4.42 12.29 -23.56
CA LYS A 167 -3.11 12.42 -24.23
C LYS A 167 -3.17 12.02 -25.70
N GLU A 168 -3.87 10.95 -26.04
CA GLU A 168 -4.07 10.51 -27.43
C GLU A 168 -4.87 11.53 -28.23
N LYS A 169 -5.96 12.08 -27.68
CA LYS A 169 -6.73 13.16 -28.31
C LYS A 169 -5.88 14.40 -28.57
N LYS A 170 -5.09 14.84 -27.58
CA LYS A 170 -4.16 15.99 -27.73
C LYS A 170 -3.12 15.74 -28.82
N LYS A 171 -2.52 14.54 -28.88
CA LYS A 171 -1.58 14.16 -29.95
C LYS A 171 -2.24 14.22 -31.33
N LEU A 172 -3.46 13.66 -31.46
CA LEU A 172 -4.21 13.66 -32.72
C LEU A 172 -4.58 15.08 -33.17
N GLU A 173 -4.94 15.95 -32.23
CA GLU A 173 -5.24 17.36 -32.50
C GLU A 173 -4.00 18.12 -32.98
N VAL A 174 -2.85 17.95 -32.30
CA VAL A 174 -1.56 18.51 -32.71
C VAL A 174 -1.17 18.03 -34.11
N GLU A 175 -1.34 16.73 -34.40
CA GLU A 175 -1.02 16.17 -35.71
C GLU A 175 -1.94 16.70 -36.82
N LYS A 176 -3.24 16.84 -36.54
CA LYS A 176 -4.21 17.49 -37.46
C LYS A 176 -3.81 18.93 -37.76
N VAL A 177 -3.41 19.70 -36.74
CA VAL A 177 -2.91 21.07 -36.90
C VAL A 177 -1.63 21.09 -37.74
N ARG A 178 -0.68 20.19 -37.48
CA ARG A 178 0.56 20.06 -38.26
C ARG A 178 0.28 19.74 -39.72
N LYS A 179 -0.58 18.76 -40.02
CA LYS A 179 -1.00 18.39 -41.38
C LYS A 179 -1.70 19.54 -42.11
N ARG A 180 -2.56 20.31 -41.42
CA ARG A 180 -3.20 21.52 -41.97
C ARG A 180 -2.17 22.58 -42.36
N LYS A 181 -1.20 22.87 -41.48
CA LYS A 181 -0.10 23.81 -41.78
C LYS A 181 0.72 23.33 -42.98
N LEU A 182 1.14 22.05 -43.00
CA LEU A 182 1.92 21.47 -44.08
C LEU A 182 1.20 21.58 -45.44
N LYS A 183 -0.11 21.31 -45.48
CA LYS A 183 -0.92 21.43 -46.71
C LYS A 183 -1.01 22.88 -47.20
N LYS A 184 -1.09 23.85 -46.29
CA LYS A 184 -1.02 25.28 -46.66
C LYS A 184 0.36 25.62 -47.25
N THR A 185 1.45 25.17 -46.62
CA THR A 185 2.82 25.38 -47.13
C THR A 185 3.02 24.74 -48.51
N LEU A 186 2.59 23.49 -48.70
CA LEU A 186 2.67 22.80 -50.00
C LEU A 186 1.89 23.52 -51.12
N ARG A 187 0.71 24.07 -50.80
CA ARG A 187 -0.06 24.89 -51.76
C ARG A 187 0.67 26.18 -52.12
N PHE A 188 1.32 26.83 -51.16
CA PHE A 188 2.14 28.02 -51.39
C PHE A 188 3.32 27.72 -52.31
N VAL A 189 4.10 26.68 -52.00
CA VAL A 189 5.25 26.25 -52.82
C VAL A 189 4.83 25.90 -54.26
N LYS A 190 3.72 25.15 -54.44
CA LYS A 190 3.19 24.84 -55.77
C LYS A 190 2.74 26.07 -56.56
N LYS A 191 2.28 27.13 -55.89
CA LYS A 191 1.91 28.39 -56.55
C LYS A 191 3.13 29.13 -57.07
N VAL A 192 4.16 29.25 -56.24
CA VAL A 192 5.43 29.91 -56.62
C VAL A 192 6.06 29.20 -57.81
N ASN A 193 6.17 27.86 -57.76
CA ASN A 193 6.82 27.07 -58.81
C ASN A 193 6.07 27.03 -60.17
N LYS A 194 4.90 27.68 -60.27
CA LYS A 194 4.08 27.76 -61.50
C LYS A 194 4.14 29.13 -62.17
N LYS A 195 4.84 30.11 -61.58
CA LYS A 195 5.04 31.45 -62.15
C LYS A 195 6.17 31.44 -63.21
N PRO A 196 6.15 32.35 -64.20
CA PRO A 196 7.21 32.45 -65.21
C PRO A 196 8.55 32.93 -64.62
N LYS A 197 9.66 32.51 -65.23
CA LYS A 197 11.04 32.57 -64.71
C LYS A 197 11.60 33.96 -64.34
N GLU A 198 11.01 35.07 -64.78
CA GLU A 198 11.60 36.42 -64.62
C GLU A 198 11.36 37.06 -63.22
N GLU A 199 10.45 36.50 -62.40
CA GLU A 199 10.10 37.02 -61.06
C GLU A 199 10.48 36.04 -59.91
N ASP A 200 11.22 34.97 -60.24
CA ASP A 200 11.17 33.67 -59.56
C ASP A 200 12.31 33.44 -58.52
N ASP A 201 13.38 34.24 -58.56
CA ASP A 201 14.58 34.01 -57.73
C ASP A 201 14.46 34.48 -56.27
N GLU A 202 13.76 35.59 -55.99
CA GLU A 202 13.51 36.04 -54.61
C GLU A 202 12.46 35.17 -53.89
N GLU A 203 11.34 34.84 -54.53
CA GLU A 203 10.28 34.01 -53.93
C GLU A 203 10.77 32.57 -53.65
N LYS A 204 11.58 31.97 -54.55
CA LYS A 204 12.20 30.65 -54.31
C LYS A 204 13.17 30.66 -53.13
N THR A 205 13.88 31.77 -52.93
CA THR A 205 14.80 31.94 -51.80
C THR A 205 14.03 32.07 -50.48
N GLN A 206 12.93 32.84 -50.47
CA GLN A 206 12.03 32.92 -49.30
C GLN A 206 11.39 31.56 -48.96
N VAL A 207 11.00 30.77 -49.96
CA VAL A 207 10.47 29.41 -49.76
C VAL A 207 11.52 28.48 -49.12
N LYS A 208 12.79 28.53 -49.58
CA LYS A 208 13.90 27.76 -48.97
C LYS A 208 14.12 28.16 -47.51
N ILE A 209 14.10 29.45 -47.20
CA ILE A 209 14.23 29.96 -45.83
C ILE A 209 13.05 29.48 -44.96
N PHE A 210 11.82 29.61 -45.46
CA PHE A 210 10.61 29.19 -44.74
C PHE A 210 10.56 27.68 -44.47
N LEU A 211 11.00 26.84 -45.41
CA LEU A 211 11.10 25.39 -45.23
C LEU A 211 12.19 24.99 -44.23
N LYS A 212 13.27 25.77 -44.10
CA LYS A 212 14.35 25.53 -43.13
C LYS A 212 13.91 25.80 -41.69
N VAL A 213 12.94 26.70 -41.48
CA VAL A 213 12.33 27.01 -40.16
C VAL A 213 11.33 25.95 -39.70
N TYR A 214 10.76 25.18 -40.62
CA TYR A 214 9.74 24.15 -40.34
C TYR A 214 10.27 22.71 -40.25
N LYS A 215 11.59 22.53 -40.41
CA LYS A 215 12.29 21.24 -40.27
C LYS A 215 12.50 20.91 -38.80
#